data_AF-A0ABC9W224-F1
#
_entry.id   AF-A0ABC9W224-F1
#
_cell.length_a   1.000
_cell.length_b   1.000
_cell.length_c   1.000
_cell.angle_alpha   90.00
_cell.angle_beta   90.00
_cell.angle_gamma   90.00
#
_symmetry.space_group_name_H-M   'P 1'
#
loop_
_entity.id
_entity.type
_entity.pdbx_description
1 polymer ?
#
loop_
_entity_poly.entity_id
_entity_poly.type
_entity_poly.pdbx_seq_one_letter_code
_entity_poly.pdbx_strand_id
1 'polypeptide(L)'
;MSKELLKNLKWEKEVYSMWKKGMATWEEYRNTVRVCRVGTRKAKAHLELKLAGDVKDNKKGFFKYISSKRKTRENVGLLLNEVGALVMENTENVELLNAFFASVCTAKAGPQETHSLEVGEKVWKKEDLPLVEEDQVREYLGKLNIHKSMGPDGMHP
;
A
#
# COMPACT_ATOMS: atom_id res chain seq x y z
N MET A 1 -9.12 15.28 7.98
CA MET A 1 -8.74 16.62 8.49
C MET A 1 -9.97 17.51 8.43
N SER A 2 -10.39 18.12 9.55
CA SER A 2 -11.56 19.00 9.55
C SER A 2 -11.23 20.35 8.91
N LYS A 3 -12.22 21.00 8.28
CA LYS A 3 -12.09 22.37 7.77
C LYS A 3 -11.65 23.34 8.87
N GLU A 4 -12.10 23.09 10.09
CA GLU A 4 -11.75 23.88 11.28
C GLU A 4 -10.26 23.81 11.64
N LEU A 5 -9.66 22.62 11.63
CA LEU A 5 -8.22 22.49 11.89
C LEU A 5 -7.40 23.26 10.85
N LEU A 6 -7.83 23.21 9.59
CA LEU A 6 -7.15 23.92 8.50
C LEU A 6 -7.22 25.44 8.70
N LYS A 7 -8.35 25.97 9.15
CA LYS A 7 -8.50 27.39 9.50
C LYS A 7 -7.55 27.77 10.65
N ASN A 8 -7.51 26.96 11.71
CA ASN A 8 -6.63 27.20 12.86
C ASN A 8 -5.15 27.22 12.46
N LEU A 9 -4.71 26.29 11.59
CA LEU A 9 -3.32 26.27 11.08
C LEU A 9 -2.98 27.48 10.21
N LYS A 10 -3.96 28.04 9.46
CA LYS A 10 -3.76 29.28 8.71
C LYS A 10 -3.67 30.47 9.66
N TRP A 11 -4.58 30.54 10.61
CA TRP A 11 -4.61 31.58 11.65
C TRP A 11 -3.32 31.59 12.48
N GLU A 12 -2.75 30.44 12.81
CA GLU A 12 -1.46 30.33 13.50
C GLU A 12 -0.33 31.05 12.74
N LYS A 13 -0.29 30.95 11.41
CA LYS A 13 0.71 31.65 10.58
C LYS A 13 0.49 33.16 10.58
N GLU A 14 -0.77 33.59 10.56
CA GLU A 14 -1.13 35.02 10.58
C GLU A 14 -0.76 35.64 11.92
N VAL A 15 -1.13 35.01 13.04
CA VAL A 15 -0.78 35.46 14.39
C VAL A 15 0.75 35.46 14.60
N TYR A 16 1.47 34.47 14.06
CA TYR A 16 2.93 34.48 14.06
C TYR A 16 3.50 35.72 13.35
N SER A 17 2.96 36.07 12.18
CA SER A 17 3.37 37.26 11.42
C SER A 17 3.07 38.55 12.18
N MET A 18 1.89 38.65 12.81
CA MET A 18 1.48 39.79 13.62
C MET A 18 2.36 39.96 14.86
N TRP A 19 2.67 38.87 15.56
CA TRP A 19 3.55 38.87 16.72
C TRP A 19 4.96 39.32 16.33
N LYS A 20 5.52 38.83 15.22
CA LYS A 20 6.83 39.27 14.71
C LYS A 20 6.88 40.75 14.34
N LYS A 21 5.74 41.37 14.02
CA LYS A 21 5.60 42.80 13.71
C LYS A 21 5.22 43.65 14.93
N GLY A 22 5.10 43.05 16.12
CA GLY A 22 4.69 43.76 17.34
C GLY A 22 3.20 44.11 17.40
N MET A 23 2.37 43.61 16.49
CA MET A 23 0.93 43.87 16.44
C MET A 23 0.09 42.86 17.24
N ALA A 24 0.71 41.77 17.69
CA ALA A 24 0.07 40.77 18.56
C ALA A 24 0.97 40.50 19.76
N THR A 25 0.36 40.14 20.87
CA THR A 25 1.06 39.77 22.09
C THR A 25 1.64 38.36 21.97
N TRP A 26 2.69 38.09 22.75
CA TRP A 26 3.25 36.73 22.87
C TRP A 26 2.19 35.72 23.36
N GLU A 27 1.26 36.16 24.21
CA GLU A 27 0.25 35.31 24.80
C GLU A 27 -0.81 34.84 23.78
N GLU A 28 -1.25 35.73 22.89
CA GLU A 28 -2.15 35.40 21.78
C GLU A 28 -1.54 34.37 20.82
N TYR A 29 -0.26 34.55 20.47
CA TYR A 29 0.47 33.59 19.65
C TYR A 29 0.58 32.23 20.36
N ARG A 30 1.02 32.23 21.63
CA ARG A 30 1.16 31.00 22.43
C ARG A 30 -0.16 30.24 22.56
N ASN A 31 -1.27 30.94 22.77
CA ASN A 31 -2.60 30.33 22.86
C ASN A 31 -3.04 29.73 21.52
N THR A 32 -2.80 30.43 20.41
CA THR A 32 -3.11 29.92 19.06
C THR A 32 -2.34 28.64 18.73
N VAL A 33 -1.04 28.61 19.02
CA VAL A 33 -0.19 27.41 18.86
C VAL A 33 -0.71 26.25 19.72
N ARG A 34 -1.13 26.51 20.97
CA ARG A 34 -1.71 25.48 21.85
C ARG A 34 -2.96 24.85 21.25
N VAL A 35 -3.90 25.68 20.77
CA VAL A 35 -5.15 25.21 20.13
C VAL A 35 -4.84 24.35 18.91
N CYS A 36 -3.93 24.80 18.04
CA CYS A 36 -3.53 24.06 16.84
C CYS A 36 -2.87 22.72 17.18
N ARG A 37 -2.00 22.70 18.19
CA ARG A 37 -1.34 21.47 18.68
C ARG A 37 -2.34 20.45 19.22
N VAL A 38 -3.30 20.89 20.02
CA VAL A 38 -4.35 20.02 20.57
C VAL A 38 -5.23 19.47 19.45
N GLY A 39 -5.69 20.34 18.54
CA GLY A 39 -6.47 19.92 17.39
C GLY A 39 -5.72 18.89 16.53
N THR A 40 -4.43 19.11 16.27
CA THR A 40 -3.62 18.23 15.42
C THR A 40 -3.45 16.86 16.07
N ARG A 41 -3.21 16.82 17.39
CA ARG A 41 -3.15 15.56 18.15
C ARG A 41 -4.47 14.80 18.10
N LYS A 42 -5.60 15.50 18.29
CA LYS A 42 -6.93 14.89 18.24
C LYS A 42 -7.22 14.32 16.85
N ALA A 43 -6.98 15.10 15.80
CA ALA A 43 -7.16 14.64 14.42
C ALA A 43 -6.26 13.44 14.08
N LYS A 44 -5.01 13.44 14.56
CA LYS A 44 -4.09 12.31 14.41
C LYS A 44 -4.62 11.06 15.11
N ALA A 45 -5.02 11.16 16.39
CA ALA A 45 -5.56 10.04 17.15
C ALA A 45 -6.81 9.45 16.49
N HIS A 46 -7.71 10.28 15.97
CA HIS A 46 -8.88 9.81 15.22
C HIS A 46 -8.50 9.05 13.95
N LEU A 47 -7.50 9.53 13.20
CA LEU A 47 -6.99 8.83 12.01
C LEU A 47 -6.39 7.47 12.37
N GLU A 48 -5.55 7.42 13.41
CA GLU A 48 -4.90 6.18 13.87
C GLU A 48 -5.92 5.16 14.39
N LEU A 49 -6.93 5.62 15.14
CA LEU A 49 -8.03 4.78 15.60
C LEU A 49 -8.80 4.17 14.44
N LYS A 50 -9.13 4.97 13.41
CA LYS A 50 -9.80 4.49 12.20
C LYS A 50 -8.97 3.43 11.48
N LEU A 51 -7.67 3.67 11.29
CA LEU A 51 -6.77 2.73 10.62
C LEU A 51 -6.61 1.41 11.40
N ALA A 52 -6.60 1.48 12.73
CA ALA A 52 -6.53 0.29 13.58
C ALA A 52 -7.83 -0.52 13.56
N GLY A 53 -8.98 0.14 13.59
CA GLY A 53 -10.30 -0.50 13.47
C GLY A 53 -10.49 -1.16 12.11
N ASP A 54 -10.11 -0.47 11.04
CA ASP A 54 -10.26 -0.94 9.65
C ASP A 54 -9.17 -1.93 9.22
N VAL A 55 -8.32 -2.42 10.15
CA VAL A 55 -7.15 -3.23 9.77
C VAL A 55 -7.54 -4.57 9.14
N LYS A 56 -8.71 -5.14 9.48
CA LYS A 56 -9.16 -6.41 8.90
C LYS A 56 -9.49 -6.25 7.42
N ASP A 57 -10.20 -5.17 7.08
CA ASP A 57 -10.70 -4.90 5.73
C ASP A 57 -9.63 -4.20 4.89
N ASN A 58 -8.92 -3.23 5.46
CA ASN A 58 -7.92 -2.39 4.80
C ASN A 58 -6.52 -2.48 5.45
N LYS A 59 -5.95 -3.69 5.45
CA LYS A 59 -4.55 -3.92 5.88
C LYS A 59 -3.56 -2.98 5.19
N LYS A 60 -3.77 -2.71 3.89
CA LYS A 60 -2.89 -1.88 3.07
C LYS A 60 -2.82 -0.45 3.58
N GLY A 61 -3.95 0.14 3.96
CA GLY A 61 -4.02 1.49 4.53
C GLY A 61 -3.22 1.61 5.83
N PHE A 62 -3.36 0.62 6.73
CA PHE A 62 -2.62 0.57 7.99
C PHE A 62 -1.11 0.50 7.76
N PHE A 63 -0.63 -0.48 6.99
CA PHE A 63 0.82 -0.63 6.75
C PHE A 63 1.41 0.55 5.97
N LYS A 64 0.65 1.17 5.06
CA LYS A 64 1.05 2.41 4.37
C LYS A 64 1.22 3.58 5.34
N TYR A 65 0.34 3.70 6.33
CA TYR A 65 0.49 4.72 7.37
C TYR A 65 1.75 4.45 8.21
N ILE A 66 1.94 3.22 8.69
CA ILE A 66 3.12 2.83 9.48
C ILE A 66 4.40 3.11 8.71
N SER A 67 4.50 2.69 7.44
CA SER A 67 5.68 2.95 6.61
C SER A 67 5.93 4.44 6.42
N SER A 68 4.89 5.26 6.23
CA SER A 68 5.03 6.72 6.15
C SER A 68 5.56 7.39 7.43
N LYS A 69 5.44 6.72 8.58
CA LYS A 69 5.89 7.20 9.89
C LYS A 69 7.26 6.69 10.29
N ARG A 70 7.76 5.62 9.66
CA ARG A 70 9.12 5.13 9.88
C ARG A 70 10.11 6.17 9.34
N LYS A 71 11.16 6.44 10.12
CA LYS A 71 12.24 7.38 9.74
C LYS A 71 13.19 6.77 8.71
N THR A 72 13.43 5.46 8.83
CA THR A 72 14.23 4.70 7.88
C THR A 72 13.39 4.43 6.65
N ARG A 73 13.74 5.06 5.54
CA ARG A 73 13.37 4.55 4.22
C ARG A 73 14.37 3.45 3.91
N GLU A 74 14.11 2.26 4.41
CA GLU A 74 14.70 1.06 3.81
C GLU A 74 14.10 0.99 2.40
N ASN A 75 14.75 1.69 1.47
CA ASN A 75 14.71 1.25 0.10
C ASN A 75 15.45 -0.09 0.09
N VAL A 76 15.05 -1.00 -0.81
CA VAL A 76 15.90 -2.17 -1.12
C VAL A 76 17.31 -1.61 -1.30
N GLY A 77 18.22 -2.04 -0.43
CA GLY A 77 19.62 -1.63 -0.52
C GLY A 77 20.11 -1.95 -1.93
N LEU A 78 21.07 -1.17 -2.42
CA LEU A 78 21.70 -1.49 -3.70
C LEU A 78 22.12 -2.96 -3.68
N LEU A 79 21.63 -3.73 -4.65
CA LEU A 79 21.88 -5.17 -4.68
C LEU A 79 23.37 -5.38 -4.88
N LEU A 80 23.92 -6.33 -4.12
CA LEU A 80 25.30 -6.76 -4.29
C LEU A 80 25.29 -8.05 -5.10
N ASN A 81 26.16 -8.13 -6.10
CA ASN A 81 26.38 -9.38 -6.80
C ASN A 81 27.13 -10.39 -5.90
N GLU A 82 27.35 -11.60 -6.42
CA GLU A 82 28.06 -12.67 -5.70
C GLU A 82 29.48 -12.28 -5.23
N VAL A 83 30.08 -11.28 -5.88
CA VAL A 83 31.43 -10.77 -5.57
C VAL A 83 31.38 -9.61 -4.56
N GLY A 84 30.20 -9.25 -4.06
CA GLY A 84 30.01 -8.13 -3.14
C GLY A 84 30.10 -6.75 -3.80
N ALA A 85 30.10 -6.68 -5.13
CA ALA A 85 30.10 -5.43 -5.88
C ALA A 85 28.67 -4.94 -6.13
N LEU A 86 28.54 -3.61 -6.16
CA LEU A 86 27.27 -2.92 -6.30
C LEU A 86 26.72 -3.05 -7.72
N VAL A 87 25.51 -3.58 -7.86
CA VAL A 87 24.82 -3.73 -9.14
C VAL A 87 24.22 -2.38 -9.55
N MET A 88 24.76 -1.80 -10.62
CA MET A 88 24.35 -0.48 -11.13
C MET A 88 23.36 -0.57 -12.31
N GLU A 89 23.35 -1.69 -13.04
CA GLU A 89 22.50 -1.87 -14.22
C GLU A 89 21.16 -2.55 -13.88
N ASN A 90 20.06 -2.09 -14.50
CA ASN A 90 18.75 -2.71 -14.31
C ASN A 90 18.71 -4.16 -14.82
N THR A 91 19.43 -4.47 -15.90
CA THR A 91 19.51 -5.83 -16.49
C THR A 91 20.13 -6.81 -15.49
N GLU A 92 21.29 -6.45 -14.94
CA GLU A 92 21.99 -7.23 -13.92
C GLU A 92 21.13 -7.44 -12.66
N ASN A 93 20.39 -6.40 -12.24
CA ASN A 93 19.46 -6.51 -11.11
C ASN A 93 18.33 -7.54 -11.38
N VAL A 94 17.78 -7.54 -12.59
CA VAL A 94 16.73 -8.50 -13.00
C VAL A 94 17.29 -9.91 -13.02
N GLU A 95 18.47 -10.11 -13.60
CA GLU A 95 19.12 -11.43 -13.68
C GLU A 95 19.43 -11.99 -12.29
N LEU A 96 20.01 -11.17 -11.41
CA LEU A 96 20.34 -11.57 -10.04
C LEU A 96 19.09 -11.96 -9.25
N LEU A 97 18.03 -11.16 -9.32
CA LEU A 97 16.76 -11.47 -8.66
C LEU A 97 16.12 -12.73 -9.24
N ASN A 98 16.12 -12.90 -10.56
CA ASN A 98 15.54 -14.06 -11.22
C ASN A 98 16.29 -15.35 -10.85
N ALA A 99 17.63 -15.32 -10.82
CA ALA A 99 18.47 -16.43 -10.37
C ALA A 99 18.19 -16.80 -8.90
N PHE A 100 18.06 -15.79 -8.03
CA PHE A 100 17.68 -16.02 -6.63
C PHE A 100 16.29 -16.69 -6.53
N PHE A 101 15.28 -16.15 -7.21
CA PHE A 101 13.93 -16.73 -7.21
C PHE A 101 13.91 -18.16 -7.75
N ALA A 102 14.65 -18.45 -8.82
CA ALA A 102 14.80 -19.80 -9.36
C ALA A 102 15.48 -20.76 -8.35
N SER A 103 16.47 -20.28 -7.61
CA SER A 103 17.18 -21.07 -6.59
C SER A 103 16.30 -21.45 -5.38
N VAL A 104 15.48 -20.52 -4.87
CA VAL A 104 14.53 -20.81 -3.77
C VAL A 104 13.24 -21.49 -4.23
N CYS A 105 12.91 -21.40 -5.52
CA CYS A 105 11.88 -22.23 -6.14
C CYS A 105 12.37 -23.68 -6.26
N THR A 106 12.43 -24.36 -5.12
CA THR A 106 12.48 -25.81 -5.08
C THR A 106 11.16 -26.32 -5.61
N ALA A 107 11.12 -26.62 -6.90
CA ALA A 107 10.10 -27.46 -7.46
C ALA A 107 10.14 -28.79 -6.72
N LYS A 108 9.32 -28.96 -5.67
CA LYS A 108 8.74 -30.27 -5.37
C LYS A 108 7.71 -30.58 -6.45
N ALA A 109 8.17 -30.59 -7.70
CA ALA A 109 7.64 -31.52 -8.66
C ALA A 109 8.17 -32.88 -8.19
N GLY A 110 7.41 -33.56 -7.32
CA GLY A 110 7.40 -35.02 -7.39
C GLY A 110 7.14 -35.42 -8.84
N PRO A 111 7.56 -36.61 -9.31
CA PRO A 111 7.52 -36.96 -10.72
C PRO A 111 6.09 -36.76 -11.26
N GLN A 112 5.85 -35.60 -11.85
CA GLN A 112 4.70 -35.37 -12.69
C GLN A 112 5.09 -36.15 -13.93
N GLU A 113 4.46 -37.32 -14.07
CA GLU A 113 4.35 -38.00 -15.35
C GLU A 113 4.16 -36.90 -16.39
N THR A 114 5.18 -36.75 -17.23
CA THR A 114 5.05 -36.01 -18.47
C THR A 114 3.93 -36.72 -19.22
N HIS A 115 2.69 -36.28 -19.01
CA HIS A 115 1.69 -36.45 -20.02
C HIS A 115 2.26 -35.73 -21.22
N SER A 116 2.84 -36.53 -22.11
CA SER A 116 3.11 -36.20 -23.49
C SER A 116 2.00 -35.27 -23.93
N LEU A 117 2.33 -34.00 -24.12
CA LEU A 117 1.47 -33.08 -24.85
C LEU A 117 1.54 -33.55 -26.31
N GLU A 118 0.87 -34.66 -26.59
CA GLU A 118 0.21 -34.77 -27.87
C GLU A 118 -0.71 -33.56 -27.91
N VAL A 119 -0.40 -32.66 -28.85
CA VAL A 119 -1.34 -31.64 -29.34
C VAL A 119 -2.47 -32.40 -30.03
N GLY A 120 -3.24 -33.13 -29.23
CA GLY A 120 -4.57 -33.57 -29.57
C GLY A 120 -5.44 -32.38 -29.24
N GLU A 121 -6.02 -31.79 -30.28
CA GLU A 121 -7.04 -30.76 -30.25
C GLU A 121 -8.23 -31.27 -29.41
N LYS A 122 -8.12 -31.27 -28.08
CA LYS A 122 -9.22 -31.54 -27.17
C LYS A 122 -10.11 -30.32 -27.23
N VAL A 123 -11.01 -30.34 -28.21
CA VAL A 123 -12.19 -29.48 -28.26
C VAL A 123 -12.93 -29.69 -26.94
N TRP A 124 -12.79 -28.71 -26.04
CA TRP A 124 -13.60 -28.63 -24.82
C TRP A 124 -15.06 -28.58 -25.27
N LYS A 125 -15.79 -29.67 -25.10
CA LYS A 125 -17.22 -29.67 -25.42
C LYS A 125 -17.94 -28.85 -24.36
N LYS A 126 -18.93 -28.08 -24.82
CA LYS A 126 -19.70 -27.13 -24.00
C LYS A 126 -20.40 -27.82 -22.81
N GLU A 127 -20.56 -29.13 -22.88
CA GLU A 127 -21.18 -29.98 -21.86
C GLU A 127 -20.29 -30.25 -20.63
N ASP A 128 -18.97 -30.01 -20.69
CA ASP A 128 -18.03 -30.26 -19.58
C ASP A 128 -17.82 -29.05 -18.64
N LEU A 129 -18.51 -27.93 -18.92
CA LEU A 129 -18.42 -26.72 -18.09
C LEU A 129 -19.43 -26.78 -16.95
N PRO A 130 -19.02 -26.55 -15.69
CA PRO A 130 -19.98 -26.40 -14.61
C PRO A 130 -20.94 -25.25 -14.97
N LEU A 131 -22.25 -25.53 -14.91
CA LEU A 131 -23.28 -24.51 -15.10
C LEU A 131 -23.20 -23.52 -13.94
N VAL A 132 -22.52 -22.40 -14.17
CA VAL A 132 -22.43 -21.29 -13.21
C VAL A 132 -23.61 -20.36 -13.42
N GLU A 133 -24.38 -20.12 -12.35
CA GLU A 133 -25.51 -19.19 -12.35
C GLU A 133 -25.02 -17.73 -12.30
N GLU A 134 -25.67 -16.82 -13.04
CA GLU A 134 -25.30 -15.40 -13.06
C GLU A 134 -25.34 -14.77 -11.65
N ASP A 135 -26.31 -15.18 -10.83
CA ASP A 135 -26.47 -14.68 -9.47
C ASP A 135 -25.30 -15.06 -8.55
N GLN A 136 -24.74 -16.27 -8.73
CA GLN A 136 -23.49 -16.65 -8.03
C GLN A 136 -22.34 -15.74 -8.45
N VAL A 137 -22.17 -15.48 -9.75
CA VAL A 137 -21.08 -14.61 -10.24
C VAL A 137 -21.24 -13.20 -9.69
N ARG A 138 -22.46 -12.65 -9.69
CA ARG A 138 -22.75 -11.32 -9.12
C ARG A 138 -22.43 -11.25 -7.63
N GLU A 139 -22.77 -12.28 -6.87
CA GLU A 139 -22.45 -12.36 -5.44
C GLU A 139 -20.94 -12.33 -5.20
N TYR A 140 -20.15 -13.10 -5.97
CA TYR A 140 -18.69 -13.09 -5.87
C TYR A 140 -18.08 -11.76 -6.28
N LEU A 141 -18.55 -11.15 -7.37
CA LEU A 141 -18.09 -9.82 -7.82
C LEU A 141 -18.41 -8.72 -6.80
N GLY A 142 -19.49 -8.85 -6.02
CA GLY A 142 -19.82 -7.94 -4.93
C GLY A 142 -18.88 -8.03 -3.73
N LYS A 143 -18.10 -9.12 -3.60
CA LYS A 143 -17.20 -9.40 -2.47
C LYS A 143 -15.72 -9.13 -2.78
N LEU A 144 -15.41 -8.59 -3.96
CA LEU A 144 -14.04 -8.26 -4.36
C LEU A 144 -13.41 -7.28 -3.38
N ASN A 145 -12.13 -7.48 -3.09
CA ASN A 145 -11.39 -6.65 -2.17
C ASN A 145 -10.80 -5.44 -2.89
N ILE A 146 -11.55 -4.33 -2.87
CA ILE A 146 -11.14 -3.03 -3.45
C ILE A 146 -9.82 -2.48 -2.88
N HIS A 147 -9.34 -3.00 -1.74
CA HIS A 147 -8.06 -2.59 -1.16
C HIS A 147 -6.85 -3.37 -1.73
N LYS A 148 -7.09 -4.38 -2.57
CA LYS A 148 -6.05 -5.11 -3.31
C LYS A 148 -5.73 -4.43 -4.64
N SER A 149 -4.54 -4.70 -5.17
CA SER A 149 -4.14 -4.22 -6.50
C SER A 149 -4.96 -4.94 -7.58
N MET A 150 -5.39 -4.19 -8.58
CA MET A 150 -6.06 -4.74 -9.75
C MET A 150 -5.10 -5.59 -10.59
N GLY A 151 -5.64 -6.60 -11.25
CA GLY A 151 -4.92 -7.33 -12.29
C GLY A 151 -4.77 -6.55 -13.59
N PRO A 152 -4.17 -7.14 -14.63
CA PRO A 152 -4.09 -6.56 -15.98
C PRO A 152 -5.46 -6.29 -16.61
N ASP A 153 -6.48 -7.02 -16.15
CA ASP A 153 -7.88 -6.89 -16.52
C ASP A 153 -8.59 -5.72 -15.82
N GLY A 154 -7.92 -5.05 -14.88
CA GLY A 154 -8.50 -3.97 -14.09
C GLY A 154 -9.46 -4.45 -13.00
N MET A 155 -9.48 -5.73 -12.65
CA MET A 155 -10.39 -6.23 -11.60
C MET A 155 -9.64 -6.41 -10.27
N HIS A 156 -10.31 -6.05 -9.17
CA HIS A 156 -9.82 -6.38 -7.84
C HIS A 156 -10.07 -7.88 -7.57
N PRO A 157 -9.14 -8.58 -6.91
CA PRO A 157 -9.35 -9.97 -6.49
C PRO A 157 -10.31 -10.09 -5.30
#